data_AF-A0A7J6VP38-F1
#
_entry.id   AF-A0A7J6VP38-F1
#
_cell.length_a   1.000
_cell.length_b   1.000
_cell.length_c   1.000
_cell.angle_alpha   90.00
_cell.angle_beta   90.00
_cell.angle_gamma   90.00
#
_symmetry.space_group_name_H-M   'P 1'
#
loop_
_entity.id
_entity.type
_entity.pdbx_description
1 polymer ?
#
loop_
_entity_poly.entity_id
_entity_poly.type
_entity_poly.pdbx_seq_one_letter_code
_entity_poly.pdbx_strand_id
1 'polypeptide(L)'
;MTLLHSLEGIPDLDWEKLLKMQHPNGSFLCSPSSTAYALMQTKDENCFRYLAGIVQKFNGGVPHSYPMDLFEQLWVVDRLERLGFSRFFKSEIKEILDYVYGCWTRNGISWSKDTIEFDIDDTCMGFRMMRLHGYDVNASAIQHFERDGQFFCFVGQNSQGLTEMLSLYRASQVLFPQESILEEAKSFSSNFLRKKQELGEVADRWLITKDLAGEVKYYMDVPWYANLPRIETRHYIEQYGGDDDVV
;
A
#
# COMPACT_ATOMS: atom_id res chain seq x y z
N MET A 1 11.14 9.98 -6.70
CA MET A 1 10.89 8.70 -7.40
C MET A 1 9.46 8.63 -7.94
N THR A 2 8.44 8.98 -7.14
CA THR A 2 7.03 9.04 -7.58
C THR A 2 6.76 9.94 -8.79
N LEU A 3 7.64 10.91 -9.10
CA LEU A 3 7.57 11.73 -10.31
C LEU A 3 7.58 10.89 -11.61
N LEU A 4 8.15 9.67 -11.59
CA LEU A 4 8.08 8.75 -12.74
C LEU A 4 6.65 8.35 -13.09
N HIS A 5 5.69 8.49 -12.18
CA HIS A 5 4.28 8.19 -12.43
C HIS A 5 3.57 9.28 -13.25
N SER A 6 4.19 10.45 -13.46
CA SER A 6 3.56 11.63 -14.06
C SER A 6 4.48 12.41 -15.03
N LEU A 7 5.39 11.73 -15.73
CA LEU A 7 6.32 12.35 -16.69
C LEU A 7 5.62 13.17 -17.80
N GLU A 8 4.38 12.82 -18.16
CA GLU A 8 3.58 13.52 -19.16
C GLU A 8 3.29 14.99 -18.81
N GLY A 9 3.41 15.37 -17.54
CA GLY A 9 3.23 16.74 -17.06
C GLY A 9 4.54 17.52 -16.87
N ILE A 10 5.69 16.93 -17.17
CA ILE A 10 7.00 17.52 -16.85
C ILE A 10 7.73 17.90 -18.15
N PRO A 11 8.10 19.19 -18.35
CA PRO A 11 8.86 19.62 -19.51
C PRO A 11 10.36 19.28 -19.38
N ASP A 12 11.08 19.35 -20.50
CA ASP A 12 12.55 19.31 -20.57
C ASP A 12 13.21 18.09 -19.91
N LEU A 13 12.63 16.91 -20.14
CA LEU A 13 13.10 15.65 -19.57
C LEU A 13 14.37 15.11 -20.24
N ASP A 14 15.30 14.59 -19.44
CA ASP A 14 16.49 13.85 -19.87
C ASP A 14 16.17 12.36 -20.02
N TRP A 15 15.74 11.96 -21.23
CA TRP A 15 15.33 10.59 -21.53
C TRP A 15 16.45 9.56 -21.40
N GLU A 16 17.72 9.94 -21.60
CA GLU A 16 18.85 9.03 -21.45
C GLU A 16 19.01 8.58 -20.00
N LYS A 17 18.75 9.49 -19.04
CA LYS A 17 18.73 9.15 -17.62
C LYS A 17 17.44 8.43 -17.23
N LEU A 18 16.29 8.89 -17.71
CA LEU A 18 15.00 8.30 -17.33
C LEU A 18 14.84 6.85 -17.79
N LEU A 19 15.28 6.49 -18.98
CA LEU A 19 15.21 5.09 -19.45
C LEU A 19 16.00 4.12 -18.56
N LYS A 20 17.03 4.59 -17.84
CA LYS A 20 17.78 3.79 -16.85
C LYS A 20 16.97 3.52 -15.58
N MET A 21 15.86 4.23 -15.39
CA MET A 21 14.93 4.10 -14.26
C MET A 21 13.63 3.38 -14.66
N GLN A 22 13.54 2.88 -15.90
CA GLN A 22 12.40 2.09 -16.36
C GLN A 22 12.26 0.81 -15.51
N HIS A 23 11.02 0.46 -15.18
CA HIS A 23 10.72 -0.74 -14.41
C HIS A 23 10.90 -2.02 -15.24
N PRO A 24 11.14 -3.18 -14.61
CA PRO A 24 11.35 -4.45 -15.32
C PRO A 24 10.23 -4.82 -16.30
N ASN A 25 8.99 -4.41 -16.03
CA ASN A 25 7.85 -4.66 -16.91
C ASN A 25 7.77 -3.71 -18.13
N GLY A 26 8.70 -2.76 -18.26
CA GLY A 26 8.75 -1.76 -19.33
C GLY A 26 7.99 -0.47 -19.05
N SER A 27 7.34 -0.36 -17.89
CA SER A 27 6.61 0.85 -17.50
C SER A 27 7.51 1.90 -16.83
N PHE A 28 6.99 3.12 -16.76
CA PHE A 28 7.43 4.13 -15.81
C PHE A 28 6.46 4.12 -14.61
N LEU A 29 6.89 3.51 -13.51
CA LEU A 29 6.16 3.42 -12.24
C LEU A 29 4.71 2.96 -12.39
N CYS A 30 4.49 1.90 -13.18
CA CYS A 30 3.17 1.32 -13.47
C CYS A 30 2.15 2.29 -14.10
N SER A 31 2.54 3.49 -14.54
CA SER A 31 1.63 4.48 -15.13
C SER A 31 1.50 4.30 -16.64
N PRO A 32 0.31 3.95 -17.18
CA PRO A 32 0.11 3.91 -18.63
C PRO A 32 0.26 5.26 -19.31
N SER A 33 -0.20 6.37 -18.69
CA SER A 33 -0.06 7.71 -19.27
C SER A 33 1.40 8.12 -19.36
N SER A 34 2.17 7.90 -18.29
CA SER A 34 3.58 8.25 -18.24
C SER A 34 4.40 7.39 -19.22
N THR A 35 4.09 6.09 -19.30
CA THR A 35 4.74 5.17 -20.24
C THR A 35 4.38 5.47 -21.68
N ALA A 36 3.13 5.89 -21.97
CA ALA A 36 2.71 6.33 -23.30
C ALA A 36 3.47 7.58 -23.74
N TYR A 37 3.62 8.55 -22.84
CA TYR A 37 4.42 9.73 -23.12
C TYR A 37 5.89 9.38 -23.38
N ALA A 38 6.48 8.50 -22.57
CA ALA A 38 7.84 8.01 -22.79
C ALA A 38 7.99 7.31 -24.15
N LEU A 39 7.04 6.47 -24.55
CA LEU A 39 7.02 5.83 -25.87
C LEU A 39 6.98 6.86 -27.00
N MET A 40 6.18 7.91 -26.87
CA MET A 40 6.08 8.97 -27.88
C MET A 40 7.44 9.65 -28.13
N GLN A 41 8.19 9.92 -27.07
CA GLN A 41 9.47 10.62 -27.12
C GLN A 41 10.64 9.71 -27.54
N THR A 42 10.66 8.46 -27.09
CA THR A 42 11.85 7.59 -27.16
C THR A 42 11.74 6.47 -28.18
N LYS A 43 10.51 6.07 -28.57
CA LYS A 43 10.23 4.86 -29.35
C LYS A 43 10.72 3.57 -28.69
N ASP A 44 10.90 3.57 -27.37
CA ASP A 44 11.37 2.42 -26.61
C ASP A 44 10.41 1.21 -26.74
N GLU A 45 10.96 0.06 -27.10
CA GLU A 45 10.17 -1.16 -27.33
C GLU A 45 9.60 -1.75 -26.04
N ASN A 46 10.26 -1.58 -24.89
CA ASN A 46 9.73 -2.07 -23.61
C ASN A 46 8.47 -1.29 -23.23
N CYS A 47 8.47 0.04 -23.41
CA CYS A 47 7.28 0.87 -23.24
C CYS A 47 6.13 0.39 -24.14
N PHE A 48 6.42 0.12 -25.42
CA PHE A 48 5.41 -0.42 -26.35
C PHE A 48 4.88 -1.78 -25.90
N ARG A 49 5.76 -2.71 -25.49
CA ARG A 49 5.36 -4.04 -25.02
C ARG A 49 4.46 -3.97 -23.78
N TYR A 50 4.80 -3.10 -22.82
CA TYR A 50 3.96 -2.83 -21.65
C TYR A 50 2.56 -2.33 -22.08
N LEU A 51 2.51 -1.28 -22.90
CA LEU A 51 1.25 -0.66 -23.34
C LEU A 51 0.39 -1.60 -24.18
N ALA A 52 0.99 -2.34 -25.11
CA ALA A 52 0.28 -3.32 -25.93
C ALA A 52 -0.33 -4.43 -25.06
N GLY A 53 0.41 -4.90 -24.06
CA GLY A 53 -0.08 -5.91 -23.11
C GLY A 53 -1.29 -5.44 -22.31
N ILE A 54 -1.25 -4.22 -21.77
CA ILE A 54 -2.39 -3.69 -20.99
C ILE A 54 -3.60 -3.38 -21.88
N VAL A 55 -3.41 -2.82 -23.07
CA VAL A 55 -4.51 -2.55 -24.01
C VAL A 55 -5.19 -3.85 -24.43
N GLN A 56 -4.41 -4.91 -24.69
CA GLN A 56 -4.95 -6.22 -24.97
C GLN A 56 -5.72 -6.79 -23.78
N LYS A 57 -5.18 -6.67 -22.57
CA LYS A 57 -5.82 -7.18 -21.34
C LYS A 57 -7.16 -6.51 -21.05
N PHE A 58 -7.26 -5.20 -21.30
CA PHE A 58 -8.43 -4.39 -20.97
C PHE A 58 -9.29 -4.04 -22.20
N ASN A 59 -9.12 -4.77 -23.30
CA ASN A 59 -9.93 -4.65 -24.53
C ASN A 59 -10.04 -3.21 -25.06
N GLY A 60 -8.91 -2.49 -25.09
CA GLY A 60 -8.82 -1.12 -25.59
C GLY A 60 -8.54 -0.09 -24.50
N GLY A 61 -9.25 -0.16 -23.37
CA GLY A 61 -9.04 0.75 -22.24
C GLY A 61 -7.72 0.48 -21.51
N VAL A 62 -7.35 1.38 -20.60
CA VAL A 62 -6.25 1.18 -19.64
C VAL A 62 -6.62 1.81 -18.29
N PRO A 63 -6.23 1.23 -17.15
CA PRO A 63 -6.38 1.86 -15.84
C PRO A 63 -5.36 3.01 -15.66
N HIS A 64 -5.45 3.75 -14.55
CA HIS A 64 -4.47 4.79 -14.23
C HIS A 64 -3.11 4.20 -13.77
N SER A 65 -3.11 2.99 -13.19
CA SER A 65 -1.92 2.26 -12.74
C SER A 65 -2.08 0.76 -13.02
N TYR A 66 -1.01 0.09 -13.47
CA TYR A 66 -1.01 -1.36 -13.71
C TYR A 66 0.41 -1.98 -13.71
N PRO A 67 0.60 -3.22 -13.18
CA PRO A 67 -0.33 -3.98 -12.34
C PRO A 67 -0.41 -3.42 -10.91
N MET A 68 -1.39 -3.90 -10.15
CA MET A 68 -1.58 -3.61 -8.71
C MET A 68 -1.85 -4.92 -7.95
N ASP A 69 -1.11 -5.97 -8.29
CA ASP A 69 -1.38 -7.35 -7.87
C ASP A 69 -1.15 -7.58 -6.38
N LEU A 70 -0.11 -7.00 -5.78
CA LEU A 70 0.15 -7.13 -4.34
C LEU A 70 -0.88 -6.34 -3.53
N PHE A 71 -1.18 -5.12 -3.97
CA PHE A 71 -2.21 -4.27 -3.36
C PHE A 71 -3.58 -4.96 -3.34
N GLU A 72 -4.05 -5.42 -4.50
CA GLU A 72 -5.36 -6.07 -4.64
C GLU A 72 -5.45 -7.30 -3.73
N GLN A 73 -4.42 -8.15 -3.75
CA GLN A 73 -4.38 -9.37 -2.95
C GLN A 73 -4.40 -9.10 -1.45
N LEU A 74 -3.54 -8.21 -0.97
CA LEU A 74 -3.50 -7.83 0.45
C LEU A 74 -4.85 -7.24 0.88
N TRP A 75 -5.41 -6.36 0.06
CA TRP A 75 -6.66 -5.71 0.40
C TRP A 75 -7.82 -6.69 0.47
N VAL A 76 -7.93 -7.61 -0.48
CA VAL A 76 -8.94 -8.68 -0.44
C VAL A 76 -8.85 -9.47 0.87
N VAL A 77 -7.65 -9.87 1.29
CA VAL A 77 -7.45 -10.59 2.56
C VAL A 77 -7.91 -9.72 3.75
N ASP A 78 -7.53 -8.44 3.81
CA ASP A 78 -7.91 -7.54 4.91
C ASP A 78 -9.44 -7.44 5.04
N ARG A 79 -10.13 -7.25 3.91
CA ARG A 79 -11.58 -7.09 3.89
C ARG A 79 -12.26 -8.40 4.30
N LEU A 80 -11.81 -9.54 3.80
CA LEU A 80 -12.34 -10.85 4.18
C LEU A 80 -12.18 -11.14 5.67
N GLU A 81 -11.04 -10.78 6.26
CA GLU A 81 -10.79 -10.97 7.69
C GLU A 81 -11.65 -10.06 8.56
N ARG A 82 -11.66 -8.75 8.26
CA ARG A 82 -12.40 -7.77 9.05
C ARG A 82 -13.91 -7.96 8.94
N LEU A 83 -14.42 -8.35 7.77
CA LEU A 83 -15.83 -8.74 7.58
C LEU A 83 -16.18 -10.09 8.24
N GLY A 84 -15.20 -10.83 8.73
CA GLY A 84 -15.41 -12.10 9.43
C GLY A 84 -15.78 -13.25 8.49
N PHE A 85 -15.35 -13.19 7.22
CA PHE A 85 -15.57 -14.24 6.21
C PHE A 85 -14.32 -15.09 5.91
N SER A 86 -13.13 -14.68 6.37
CA SER A 86 -11.86 -15.35 6.08
C SER A 86 -11.84 -16.87 6.35
N ARG A 87 -12.60 -17.36 7.35
CA ARG A 87 -12.70 -18.79 7.65
C ARG A 87 -13.19 -19.66 6.49
N PHE A 88 -13.89 -19.08 5.52
CA PHE A 88 -14.40 -19.79 4.33
C PHE A 88 -13.39 -19.85 3.20
N PHE A 89 -12.32 -19.04 3.26
CA PHE A 89 -11.35 -18.85 2.19
C PHE A 89 -9.92 -19.17 2.66
N LYS A 90 -9.77 -20.15 3.56
CA LYS A 90 -8.47 -20.41 4.21
C LYS A 90 -7.38 -20.84 3.21
N SER A 91 -7.74 -21.66 2.22
CA SER A 91 -6.82 -22.10 1.17
C SER A 91 -6.38 -20.92 0.31
N GLU A 92 -7.33 -20.11 -0.12
CA GLU A 92 -7.12 -19.00 -1.03
C GLU A 92 -6.31 -17.88 -0.34
N ILE A 93 -6.62 -17.59 0.93
CA ILE A 93 -5.83 -16.64 1.74
C ILE A 93 -4.40 -17.14 1.90
N LYS A 94 -4.19 -18.44 2.14
CA LYS A 94 -2.84 -18.98 2.24
C LYS A 94 -2.08 -18.86 0.92
N GLU A 95 -2.72 -19.19 -0.21
CA GLU A 95 -2.12 -19.05 -1.54
C GLU A 95 -1.74 -17.60 -1.86
N ILE A 96 -2.60 -16.65 -1.50
CA ILE A 96 -2.33 -15.21 -1.61
C ILE A 96 -1.11 -14.82 -0.75
N LEU A 97 -1.10 -15.20 0.53
CA LEU A 97 0.00 -14.82 1.42
C LEU A 97 1.32 -15.53 1.05
N ASP A 98 1.27 -16.74 0.49
CA ASP A 98 2.45 -17.41 -0.08
C ASP A 98 3.01 -16.61 -1.28
N TYR A 99 2.15 -16.08 -2.15
CA TYR A 99 2.56 -15.21 -3.26
C TYR A 99 3.19 -13.91 -2.76
N VAL A 100 2.51 -13.20 -1.85
CA VAL A 100 3.02 -11.95 -1.26
C VAL A 100 4.37 -12.19 -0.57
N TYR A 101 4.50 -13.28 0.18
CA TYR A 101 5.76 -13.64 0.85
C TYR A 101 6.89 -13.90 -0.16
N GLY A 102 6.58 -14.50 -1.31
CA GLY A 102 7.53 -14.67 -2.42
C GLY A 102 8.02 -13.35 -3.03
N CYS A 103 7.27 -12.26 -2.87
CA CYS A 103 7.64 -10.91 -3.30
C CYS A 103 8.27 -10.05 -2.19
N TRP A 104 8.25 -10.53 -0.94
CA TRP A 104 8.72 -9.75 0.21
C TRP A 104 10.22 -9.50 0.16
N THR A 105 10.62 -8.25 0.41
CA THR A 105 12.04 -7.87 0.45
C THR A 105 12.40 -7.24 1.80
N ARG A 106 13.71 -7.12 2.07
CA ARG A 106 14.21 -6.42 3.27
C ARG A 106 13.81 -4.94 3.36
N ASN A 107 13.43 -4.34 2.23
CA ASN A 107 13.04 -2.93 2.11
C ASN A 107 11.50 -2.78 2.05
N GLY A 108 10.76 -3.89 2.18
CA GLY A 108 9.31 -3.92 2.04
C GLY A 108 8.84 -4.38 0.68
N ILE A 109 7.61 -3.99 0.34
CA ILE A 109 6.92 -4.24 -0.93
C ILE A 109 6.20 -2.95 -1.36
N SER A 110 5.49 -3.02 -2.47
CA SER A 110 4.59 -1.98 -2.93
C SER A 110 3.38 -2.60 -3.60
N TRP A 111 2.55 -1.80 -4.28
CA TRP A 111 1.31 -2.26 -4.89
C TRP A 111 1.49 -3.34 -5.96
N SER A 112 2.71 -3.51 -6.49
CA SER A 112 3.05 -4.52 -7.49
C SER A 112 4.44 -5.09 -7.30
N LYS A 113 4.63 -6.36 -7.69
CA LYS A 113 5.96 -7.00 -7.69
C LYS A 113 6.93 -6.42 -8.74
N ASP A 114 6.39 -5.69 -9.72
CA ASP A 114 7.15 -5.12 -10.83
C ASP A 114 7.66 -3.72 -10.51
N THR A 115 7.33 -3.15 -9.35
CA THR A 115 7.86 -1.86 -8.91
C THR A 115 9.19 -2.02 -8.17
N ILE A 116 10.03 -1.00 -8.25
CA ILE A 116 11.32 -0.94 -7.52
C ILE A 116 11.25 0.03 -6.33
N GLU A 117 10.21 0.85 -6.29
CA GLU A 117 9.84 1.73 -5.19
C GLU A 117 8.94 0.98 -4.23
N PHE A 118 9.25 1.12 -2.94
CA PHE A 118 8.45 0.59 -1.85
C PHE A 118 7.59 1.71 -1.25
N ASP A 119 6.41 1.35 -0.76
CA ASP A 119 5.56 2.25 0.01
C ASP A 119 5.21 1.64 1.37
N ILE A 120 4.95 2.52 2.34
CA ILE A 120 4.74 2.12 3.72
C ILE A 120 3.39 1.40 3.92
N ASP A 121 2.40 1.65 3.06
CA ASP A 121 1.04 1.14 3.25
C ASP A 121 1.01 -0.36 2.94
N ASP A 122 1.40 -0.72 1.72
CA ASP A 122 1.51 -2.11 1.27
C ASP A 122 2.53 -2.87 2.13
N THR A 123 3.66 -2.22 2.48
CA THR A 123 4.65 -2.84 3.38
C THR A 123 4.09 -3.15 4.76
N CYS A 124 3.43 -2.19 5.42
CA CYS A 124 2.87 -2.40 6.76
C CYS A 124 1.77 -3.47 6.75
N MET A 125 1.02 -3.55 5.68
CA MET A 125 -0.09 -4.48 5.56
C MET A 125 0.36 -5.88 5.24
N GLY A 126 1.28 -6.04 4.29
CA GLY A 126 1.97 -7.30 4.04
C GLY A 126 2.65 -7.80 5.31
N PHE A 127 3.41 -6.94 5.99
CA PHE A 127 4.04 -7.27 7.27
C PHE A 127 3.05 -7.79 8.30
N ARG A 128 1.97 -7.04 8.57
CA ARG A 128 0.99 -7.39 9.60
C ARG A 128 0.31 -8.72 9.27
N MET A 129 -0.13 -8.91 8.02
CA MET A 129 -0.83 -10.12 7.60
C MET A 129 0.08 -11.34 7.66
N MET A 130 1.24 -11.26 7.04
CA MET A 130 2.20 -12.36 7.03
C MET A 130 2.60 -12.74 8.47
N ARG A 131 2.84 -11.76 9.33
CA ARG A 131 3.14 -12.03 10.75
C ARG A 131 1.98 -12.73 11.47
N LEU A 132 0.75 -12.25 11.30
CA LEU A 132 -0.43 -12.86 11.94
C LEU A 132 -0.72 -14.27 11.43
N HIS A 133 -0.27 -14.61 10.21
CA HIS A 133 -0.39 -15.94 9.62
C HIS A 133 0.85 -16.81 9.81
N GLY A 134 1.84 -16.36 10.59
CA GLY A 134 2.98 -17.17 11.02
C GLY A 134 4.16 -17.23 10.04
N TYR A 135 4.22 -16.32 9.06
CA TYR A 135 5.39 -16.16 8.19
C TYR A 135 6.52 -15.43 8.90
N ASP A 136 7.76 -15.75 8.54
CA ASP A 136 8.96 -15.09 9.07
C ASP A 136 9.22 -13.77 8.34
N VAL A 137 8.73 -12.67 8.92
CA VAL A 137 8.90 -11.30 8.42
C VAL A 137 9.52 -10.40 9.47
N ASN A 138 10.54 -9.63 9.06
CA ASN A 138 11.31 -8.76 9.94
C ASN A 138 10.78 -7.32 9.90
N ALA A 139 10.68 -6.68 11.08
CA ALA A 139 10.26 -5.29 11.21
C ALA A 139 11.23 -4.27 10.57
N SER A 140 12.45 -4.68 10.21
CA SER A 140 13.43 -3.84 9.52
C SER A 140 12.94 -3.28 8.20
N ALA A 141 11.97 -3.94 7.54
CA ALA A 141 11.33 -3.40 6.33
C ALA A 141 10.66 -2.05 6.59
N ILE A 142 10.13 -1.83 7.79
CA ILE A 142 9.47 -0.57 8.18
C ILE A 142 10.51 0.53 8.45
N GLN A 143 11.73 0.19 8.87
CA GLN A 143 12.83 1.15 9.06
C GLN A 143 13.13 1.93 7.78
N HIS A 144 12.89 1.34 6.60
CA HIS A 144 13.17 1.99 5.32
C HIS A 144 12.39 3.30 5.13
N PHE A 145 11.26 3.45 5.82
CA PHE A 145 10.37 4.61 5.75
C PHE A 145 10.58 5.60 6.89
N GLU A 146 11.47 5.28 7.83
CA GLU A 146 11.80 6.13 8.97
C GLU A 146 12.88 7.13 8.58
N ARG A 147 12.69 8.39 9.00
CA ARG A 147 13.70 9.45 8.94
C ARG A 147 13.44 10.47 10.05
N ASP A 148 14.43 10.68 10.89
CA ASP A 148 14.42 11.65 12.01
C ASP A 148 13.26 11.44 13.00
N GLY A 149 12.96 10.17 13.31
CA GLY A 149 11.88 9.76 14.21
C GLY A 149 10.47 9.91 13.61
N GLN A 150 10.36 10.09 12.29
CA GLN A 150 9.11 10.21 11.56
C GLN A 150 9.02 9.16 10.46
N PHE A 151 7.79 8.81 10.08
CA PHE A 151 7.51 7.84 9.03
C PHE A 151 6.84 8.52 7.84
N PHE A 152 7.14 8.05 6.63
CA PHE A 152 6.68 8.65 5.37
C PHE A 152 6.16 7.58 4.40
N CYS A 153 5.22 7.95 3.53
CA CYS A 153 4.64 7.01 2.57
C CYS A 153 5.68 6.44 1.61
N PHE A 154 6.63 7.27 1.19
CA PHE A 154 7.70 6.90 0.26
C PHE A 154 9.06 7.40 0.75
N VAL A 155 10.10 6.62 0.48
CA VAL A 155 11.47 7.01 0.81
C VAL A 155 11.89 8.27 0.07
N GLY A 156 12.54 9.18 0.80
CA GLY A 156 13.01 10.47 0.27
C GLY A 156 11.91 11.50 0.02
N GLN A 157 10.67 11.24 0.41
CA GLN A 157 9.55 12.17 0.31
C GLN A 157 9.04 12.56 1.70
N ASN A 158 8.25 13.63 1.75
CA ASN A 158 7.63 14.12 2.99
C ASN A 158 6.11 13.85 3.00
N SER A 159 5.65 12.89 2.20
CA SER A 159 4.25 12.50 2.15
C SER A 159 3.89 11.65 3.37
N GLN A 160 2.79 12.03 4.01
CA GLN A 160 2.14 11.30 5.10
C GLN A 160 0.65 11.38 4.82
N GLY A 161 0.02 10.24 4.58
CA GLY A 161 -1.43 10.12 4.43
C GLY A 161 -2.06 9.42 5.62
N LEU A 162 -3.38 9.45 5.68
CA LEU A 162 -4.11 9.01 6.86
C LEU A 162 -4.21 7.49 6.90
N THR A 163 -4.50 6.87 5.76
CA THR A 163 -4.61 5.42 5.58
C THR A 163 -3.26 4.74 5.80
N GLU A 164 -2.18 5.29 5.26
CA GLU A 164 -0.83 4.75 5.41
C GLU A 164 -0.38 4.78 6.88
N MET A 165 -0.70 5.86 7.61
CA MET A 165 -0.41 5.96 9.05
C MET A 165 -1.32 5.04 9.89
N LEU A 166 -2.54 4.78 9.45
CA LEU A 166 -3.41 3.78 10.07
C LEU A 166 -2.87 2.36 9.87
N SER A 167 -2.38 2.02 8.67
CA SER A 167 -1.71 0.76 8.39
C SER A 167 -0.45 0.58 9.23
N LEU A 168 0.39 1.62 9.34
CA LEU A 168 1.55 1.65 10.22
C LEU A 168 1.16 1.42 11.69
N TYR A 169 0.11 2.11 12.17
CA TYR A 169 -0.39 1.93 13.53
C TYR A 169 -0.87 0.51 13.79
N ARG A 170 -1.64 -0.08 12.88
CA ARG A 170 -2.12 -1.47 13.00
C ARG A 170 -0.96 -2.47 12.95
N ALA A 171 0.02 -2.26 12.08
CA ALA A 171 1.21 -3.11 11.96
C ALA A 171 2.11 -3.05 13.19
N SER A 172 2.29 -1.86 13.77
CA SER A 172 3.12 -1.68 14.96
C SER A 172 2.61 -2.43 16.20
N GLN A 173 1.33 -2.82 16.23
CA GLN A 173 0.73 -3.52 17.35
C GLN A 173 0.98 -5.02 17.38
N VAL A 174 1.52 -5.60 16.29
CA VAL A 174 1.95 -7.01 16.23
C VAL A 174 3.46 -7.14 16.48
N LEU A 175 4.02 -6.29 17.33
CA LEU A 175 5.44 -6.31 17.69
C LEU A 175 5.82 -7.51 18.56
N PHE A 176 7.05 -7.97 18.38
CA PHE A 176 7.75 -8.83 19.33
C PHE A 176 8.65 -7.99 20.24
N PRO A 177 9.03 -8.51 21.43
CA PRO A 177 10.01 -7.84 22.27
C PRO A 177 11.30 -7.52 21.49
N GLN A 178 11.90 -6.37 21.77
CA GLN A 178 13.15 -5.87 21.17
C GLN A 178 13.02 -5.28 19.75
N GLU A 179 11.81 -5.19 19.19
CA GLU A 179 11.57 -4.49 17.92
C GLU A 179 11.32 -2.98 18.15
N SER A 180 12.36 -2.23 18.52
CA SER A 180 12.25 -0.80 18.86
C SER A 180 11.63 0.05 17.75
N ILE A 181 11.88 -0.30 16.48
CA ILE A 181 11.28 0.40 15.33
C ILE A 181 9.74 0.35 15.34
N LEU A 182 9.13 -0.72 15.86
CA LEU A 182 7.68 -0.81 15.98
C LEU A 182 7.17 -0.02 17.17
N GLU A 183 7.94 0.10 18.25
CA GLU A 183 7.60 0.99 19.37
C GLU A 183 7.59 2.45 18.92
N GLU A 184 8.60 2.86 18.14
CA GLU A 184 8.70 4.18 17.51
C GLU A 184 7.55 4.41 16.52
N ALA A 185 7.28 3.45 15.64
CA ALA A 185 6.17 3.49 14.69
C ALA A 185 4.82 3.64 15.40
N LYS A 186 4.59 2.89 16.49
CA LYS A 186 3.36 2.99 17.29
C LYS A 186 3.19 4.36 17.91
N SER A 187 4.26 4.90 18.51
CA SER A 187 4.26 6.23 19.11
C SER A 187 3.98 7.32 18.07
N PHE A 188 4.70 7.28 16.95
CA PHE A 188 4.54 8.25 15.87
C PHE A 188 3.13 8.21 15.26
N SER A 189 2.70 7.05 14.78
CA SER A 189 1.42 6.88 14.08
C SER A 189 0.22 7.20 14.96
N SER A 190 0.22 6.79 16.24
CA SER A 190 -0.87 7.11 17.16
C SER A 190 -0.99 8.61 17.45
N ASN A 191 0.14 9.31 17.60
CA ASN A 191 0.16 10.77 17.76
C ASN A 191 -0.32 11.48 16.49
N PHE A 192 0.10 11.01 15.31
CA PHE A 192 -0.35 11.53 14.03
C PHE A 192 -1.87 11.39 13.87
N LEU A 193 -2.40 10.18 14.07
CA LEU A 193 -3.83 9.89 13.92
C LEU A 193 -4.68 10.70 14.91
N ARG A 194 -4.25 10.80 16.17
CA ARG A 194 -4.93 11.60 17.19
C ARG A 194 -4.97 13.08 16.82
N LYS A 195 -3.85 13.64 16.36
CA LYS A 195 -3.79 15.02 15.89
C LYS A 195 -4.74 15.26 14.72
N LYS A 196 -4.82 14.33 13.77
CA LYS A 196 -5.77 14.41 12.64
C LYS A 196 -7.23 14.38 13.11
N GLN A 197 -7.55 13.55 14.08
CA GLN A 197 -8.89 13.53 14.70
C GLN A 197 -9.23 14.84 15.42
N GLU A 198 -8.31 15.39 16.21
CA GLU A 198 -8.49 16.65 16.95
C GLU A 198 -8.70 17.85 16.01
N LEU A 199 -8.04 17.84 14.85
CA LEU A 199 -8.19 18.88 13.82
C LEU A 199 -9.41 18.67 12.91
N GLY A 200 -10.11 17.53 13.02
CA GLY A 200 -11.20 17.17 12.10
C GLY A 200 -10.71 16.86 10.68
N GLU A 201 -9.42 16.57 10.50
CA GLU A 201 -8.77 16.31 9.21
C GLU A 201 -8.70 14.80 8.91
N VAL A 202 -9.81 14.09 9.13
CA VAL A 202 -9.87 12.63 8.97
C VAL A 202 -10.36 12.28 7.57
N ALA A 203 -9.58 12.67 6.57
CA ALA A 203 -9.80 12.38 5.15
C ALA A 203 -8.50 11.92 4.51
N ASP A 204 -8.61 11.01 3.54
CA ASP A 204 -7.48 10.53 2.77
C ASP A 204 -7.46 11.18 1.37
N ARG A 205 -6.27 11.27 0.76
CA ARG A 205 -6.09 11.84 -0.58
C ARG A 205 -6.29 10.81 -1.68
N TRP A 206 -6.09 9.54 -1.35
CA TRP A 206 -6.07 8.41 -2.26
C TRP A 206 -7.35 7.58 -2.17
N LEU A 207 -8.17 7.80 -1.14
CA LEU A 207 -9.30 6.94 -0.85
C LEU A 207 -10.52 7.73 -0.38
N ILE A 208 -11.66 7.50 -1.03
CA ILE A 208 -12.96 7.98 -0.57
C ILE A 208 -13.71 6.75 -0.04
N THR A 209 -13.81 6.62 1.29
CA THR A 209 -14.61 5.56 1.90
C THR A 209 -15.84 6.09 2.62
N LYS A 210 -16.79 5.17 2.85
CA LYS A 210 -18.01 5.43 3.61
C LYS A 210 -17.77 5.97 5.03
N ASP A 211 -16.82 5.41 5.80
CA ASP A 211 -16.60 5.80 7.20
C ASP A 211 -15.14 5.66 7.69
N LEU A 212 -14.20 6.30 6.98
CA LEU A 212 -12.79 6.33 7.40
C LEU A 212 -12.61 6.89 8.82
N ALA A 213 -13.41 7.90 9.19
CA ALA A 213 -13.34 8.50 10.52
C ALA A 213 -13.73 7.51 11.63
N GLY A 214 -14.77 6.72 11.41
CA GLY A 214 -15.15 5.63 12.29
C GLY A 214 -14.09 4.54 12.37
N GLU A 215 -13.46 4.16 11.26
CA GLU A 215 -12.36 3.18 11.26
C GLU A 215 -11.16 3.65 12.09
N VAL A 216 -10.69 4.88 11.86
CA VAL A 216 -9.57 5.46 12.63
C VAL A 216 -9.94 5.53 14.11
N LYS A 217 -11.15 5.98 14.43
CA LYS A 217 -11.61 6.05 15.82
C LYS A 217 -11.64 4.67 16.48
N TYR A 218 -12.19 3.66 15.81
CA TYR A 218 -12.28 2.31 16.35
C TYR A 218 -10.90 1.76 16.74
N TYR A 219 -9.91 1.82 15.84
CA TYR A 219 -8.57 1.29 16.13
C TYR A 219 -7.81 2.12 17.17
N MET A 220 -8.08 3.43 17.27
CA MET A 220 -7.50 4.27 18.32
C MET A 220 -8.09 3.99 19.71
N ASP A 221 -9.38 3.63 19.79
CA ASP A 221 -10.08 3.33 21.04
C ASP A 221 -9.87 1.86 21.49
N VAL A 222 -9.71 0.93 20.53
CA VAL A 222 -9.61 -0.51 20.79
C VAL A 222 -8.29 -1.05 20.23
N PRO A 223 -7.24 -1.18 21.06
CA PRO A 223 -5.97 -1.70 20.59
C PRO A 223 -6.05 -3.19 20.29
N TRP A 224 -5.15 -3.69 19.45
CA TRP A 224 -5.15 -5.08 18.93
C TRP A 224 -5.28 -6.15 20.03
N TYR A 225 -4.58 -5.98 21.16
CA TYR A 225 -4.61 -6.90 22.31
C TYR A 225 -5.99 -7.07 23.00
N ALA A 226 -6.94 -6.19 22.71
CA ALA A 226 -8.28 -6.10 23.29
C ALA A 226 -9.35 -6.18 22.18
N ASN A 227 -8.91 -6.27 20.92
CA ASN A 227 -9.76 -6.29 19.75
C ASN A 227 -10.30 -7.71 19.52
N LEU A 228 -11.46 -8.00 20.09
CA LEU A 228 -12.11 -9.30 19.89
C LEU A 228 -12.68 -9.41 18.46
N PRO A 229 -12.49 -10.53 17.75
CA PRO A 229 -12.84 -10.65 16.34
C PRO A 229 -14.28 -10.25 16.01
N ARG A 230 -15.25 -10.61 16.88
CA ARG A 230 -16.67 -10.29 16.64
C ARG A 230 -17.02 -8.83 16.90
N ILE A 231 -16.25 -8.13 17.73
CA ILE A 231 -16.44 -6.69 17.96
C ILE A 231 -15.93 -5.93 16.74
N GLU A 232 -14.71 -6.23 16.26
CA GLU A 232 -14.17 -5.62 15.05
C GLU A 232 -15.10 -5.82 13.86
N THR A 233 -15.50 -7.07 13.61
CA THR A 233 -16.41 -7.38 12.50
C THR A 233 -17.72 -6.62 12.60
N ARG A 234 -18.29 -6.48 13.80
CA ARG A 234 -19.55 -5.77 13.98
C ARG A 234 -19.43 -4.30 13.58
N HIS A 235 -18.34 -3.64 13.96
CA HIS A 235 -18.08 -2.25 13.57
C HIS A 235 -17.73 -2.14 12.10
N TYR A 236 -16.88 -3.01 11.58
CA TYR A 236 -16.40 -2.91 10.21
C TYR A 236 -17.50 -3.15 9.16
N ILE A 237 -18.50 -4.00 9.46
CA ILE A 237 -19.68 -4.15 8.60
C ILE A 237 -20.43 -2.82 8.42
N GLU A 238 -20.43 -1.94 9.42
CA GLU A 238 -21.07 -0.61 9.30
C GLU A 238 -20.20 0.37 8.53
N GLN A 239 -18.89 0.21 8.60
CA GLN A 239 -17.90 1.12 8.01
C GLN A 239 -17.60 0.81 6.55
N TYR A 240 -17.63 -0.46 6.16
CA TYR A 240 -17.33 -0.90 4.80
C TYR A 240 -18.34 -0.34 3.79
N GLY A 241 -17.84 0.34 2.75
CA GLY A 241 -18.68 0.96 1.73
C GLY A 241 -19.10 0.04 0.59
N GLY A 242 -18.43 -1.11 0.41
CA GLY A 242 -18.71 -1.99 -0.72
C GLY A 242 -18.41 -1.27 -2.03
N ASP A 243 -19.38 -1.24 -2.95
CA ASP A 243 -19.22 -0.61 -4.27
C ASP A 243 -19.19 0.94 -4.21
N ASP A 244 -19.52 1.54 -3.07
CA ASP A 244 -19.49 3.00 -2.87
C ASP A 244 -18.10 3.53 -2.52
N ASP A 245 -17.15 2.66 -2.13
CA ASP A 245 -15.77 3.06 -1.86
C ASP A 245 -15.02 3.29 -3.19
N VAL A 246 -14.31 4.42 -3.29
CA VAL A 246 -13.51 4.78 -4.48
C VAL A 246 -12.04 4.77 -4.09
N VAL A 247 -11.29 3.88 -4.74
CA VAL A 247 -9.86 3.60 -4.59
C VAL A 247 -9.12 3.99 -5.87
#